data_AF-A0A1U7CNQ5-F1
#
_entry.id   AF-A0A1U7CNQ5-F1
#
_cell.length_a   1.000
_cell.length_b   1.000
_cell.length_c   1.000
_cell.angle_alpha   90.00
_cell.angle_beta   90.00
_cell.angle_gamma   90.00
#
_symmetry.space_group_name_H-M   'P 1'
#
loop_
_entity.id
_entity.type
_entity.pdbx_description
1 polymer ?
#
loop_
_entity_poly.entity_id
_entity_poly.type
_entity_poly.pdbx_seq_one_letter_code
_entity_poly.pdbx_strand_id
1 'polypeptide(L)'
;MSEQGEIDAIRTWLNREGTCLLLAPHHDVGFTDDMKQRQMEYKHHGDELVPRQQRFGQYTRSLMQGLGVPVLNQFGLRLAFVPGTDQIAPLTTNKDLDELGLLNGVTTFNFHLHLPHYALTTEDTNSVRVLATQPIDLSRPHPFTAAGNREFNSFLWIPPQGGRGGDIPLADSTIFTTLFGGTDSLGHFWRNMANLRVGV
;
A
#
# COMPACT_ATOMS: atom_id res chain seq x y z
N MET A 1 -6.45 -17.96 -4.32
CA MET A 1 -6.26 -17.91 -2.85
C MET A 1 -4.92 -18.56 -2.56
N SER A 2 -4.19 -18.08 -1.55
CA SER A 2 -2.96 -18.71 -1.08
C SER A 2 -3.26 -20.04 -0.41
N GLU A 3 -2.39 -21.02 -0.62
CA GLU A 3 -2.50 -22.34 -0.03
C GLU A 3 -1.88 -22.37 1.37
N GLN A 4 -2.36 -23.30 2.22
CA GLN A 4 -1.85 -23.45 3.59
C GLN A 4 -0.35 -23.72 3.62
N GLY A 5 0.16 -24.54 2.70
CA GLY A 5 1.59 -24.83 2.59
C GLY A 5 2.44 -23.61 2.26
N GLU A 6 1.95 -22.70 1.41
CA GLU A 6 2.64 -21.43 1.08
C GLU A 6 2.70 -20.53 2.33
N ILE A 7 1.57 -20.40 3.04
CA ILE A 7 1.48 -19.61 4.26
C ILE A 7 2.46 -20.14 5.31
N ASP A 8 2.49 -21.45 5.54
CA ASP A 8 3.34 -22.06 6.56
C ASP A 8 4.83 -21.98 6.21
N ALA A 9 5.17 -22.14 4.92
CA ALA A 9 6.53 -21.97 4.44
C ALA A 9 7.02 -20.53 4.64
N ILE A 10 6.21 -19.54 4.24
CA ILE A 10 6.56 -18.12 4.41
C ILE A 10 6.63 -17.74 5.88
N ARG A 11 5.70 -18.21 6.72
CA ARG A 11 5.72 -17.98 8.17
C ARG A 11 7.00 -18.54 8.79
N THR A 12 7.36 -19.77 8.45
CA THR A 12 8.59 -20.42 8.94
C THR A 12 9.83 -19.65 8.49
N TRP A 13 9.86 -19.20 7.23
CA TRP A 13 10.97 -18.41 6.70
C TRP A 13 11.10 -17.04 7.42
N LEU A 14 9.99 -16.37 7.69
CA LEU A 14 9.92 -15.09 8.41
C LEU A 14 10.35 -15.16 9.89
N ASN A 15 10.48 -16.35 10.48
CA ASN A 15 11.07 -16.51 11.82
C ASN A 15 12.57 -16.20 11.82
N ARG A 16 13.24 -16.21 10.65
CA ARG A 16 14.65 -15.88 10.53
C ARG A 16 14.85 -14.37 10.64
N GLU A 17 15.62 -13.94 11.62
CA GLU A 17 16.16 -12.57 11.67
C GLU A 17 16.88 -12.25 10.36
N GLY A 18 16.79 -11.01 9.89
CA GLY A 18 17.40 -10.63 8.61
C GLY A 18 16.42 -10.62 7.44
N THR A 19 15.32 -11.36 7.52
CA THR A 19 14.42 -11.51 6.37
C THR A 19 13.53 -10.29 6.16
N CYS A 20 13.13 -10.06 4.92
CA CYS A 20 12.21 -9.00 4.54
C CYS A 20 11.24 -9.53 3.49
N LEU A 21 9.94 -9.54 3.81
CA LEU A 21 8.87 -9.89 2.88
C LEU A 21 8.16 -8.60 2.43
N LEU A 22 8.40 -8.19 1.19
CA LEU A 22 7.56 -7.15 0.58
C LEU A 22 6.21 -7.77 0.19
N LEU A 23 5.16 -7.36 0.87
CA LEU A 23 3.79 -7.65 0.43
C LEU A 23 3.34 -6.51 -0.48
N ALA A 24 2.92 -6.86 -1.70
CA ALA A 24 2.51 -5.86 -2.69
C ALA A 24 1.17 -6.20 -3.34
N PRO A 25 0.05 -6.07 -2.62
CA PRO A 25 -1.25 -6.35 -3.21
C PRO A 25 -1.69 -5.16 -4.08
N HIS A 26 -2.21 -5.46 -5.28
CA HIS A 26 -3.01 -4.49 -6.04
C HIS A 26 -4.31 -4.21 -5.27
N HIS A 27 -4.92 -3.04 -5.45
CA HIS A 27 -6.25 -2.78 -4.94
C HIS A 27 -7.32 -3.60 -5.68
N ASP A 28 -8.44 -3.82 -4.99
CA ASP A 28 -9.68 -4.28 -5.58
C ASP A 28 -10.70 -3.14 -5.56
N VAL A 29 -11.71 -3.17 -6.44
CA VAL A 29 -12.79 -2.16 -6.47
C VAL A 29 -14.16 -2.79 -6.29
N GLY A 30 -15.13 -2.04 -5.77
CA GLY A 30 -16.52 -2.48 -5.63
C GLY A 30 -16.73 -3.58 -4.59
N PHE A 31 -16.36 -3.28 -3.34
CA PHE A 31 -16.54 -4.17 -2.19
C PHE A 31 -17.96 -4.16 -1.62
N THR A 32 -18.73 -3.11 -1.91
CA THR A 32 -20.11 -2.91 -1.45
C THR A 32 -21.13 -3.48 -2.43
N ASP A 33 -22.25 -4.00 -1.92
CA ASP A 33 -23.43 -4.37 -2.72
C ASP A 33 -24.34 -3.19 -3.05
N ASP A 34 -24.12 -2.02 -2.43
CA ASP A 34 -24.80 -0.79 -2.81
C ASP A 34 -24.27 -0.29 -4.17
N MET A 35 -25.12 -0.44 -5.19
CA MET A 35 -24.81 -0.02 -6.56
C MET A 35 -24.56 1.49 -6.70
N LYS A 36 -25.17 2.33 -5.86
CA LYS A 36 -24.92 3.78 -5.88
C LYS A 36 -23.53 4.09 -5.35
N GLN A 37 -23.15 3.50 -4.23
CA GLN A 37 -21.80 3.62 -3.69
C GLN A 37 -20.77 3.05 -4.67
N ARG A 38 -21.00 1.86 -5.23
CA ARG A 38 -20.10 1.24 -6.21
C ARG A 38 -19.88 2.13 -7.44
N GLN A 39 -20.93 2.80 -7.92
CA GLN A 39 -20.85 3.76 -9.01
C GLN A 39 -20.06 5.03 -8.64
N MET A 40 -20.16 5.49 -7.39
CA MET A 40 -19.36 6.59 -6.87
C MET A 40 -17.87 6.21 -6.77
N GLU A 41 -17.57 5.05 -6.19
CA GLU A 41 -16.21 4.50 -6.09
C GLU A 41 -15.54 4.36 -7.46
N TYR A 42 -16.26 3.83 -8.45
CA TYR A 42 -15.78 3.73 -9.84
C TYR A 42 -15.45 5.11 -10.45
N LYS A 43 -16.33 6.10 -10.25
CA LYS A 43 -16.08 7.48 -10.75
C LYS A 43 -14.90 8.12 -10.02
N HIS A 44 -14.75 7.86 -8.73
CA HIS A 44 -13.61 8.34 -7.95
C HIS A 44 -12.30 7.73 -8.47
N HIS A 45 -12.23 6.41 -8.59
CA HIS A 45 -11.11 5.63 -9.15
C HIS A 45 -10.63 6.20 -10.50
N GLY A 46 -11.57 6.47 -11.40
CA GLY A 46 -11.33 7.27 -12.61
C GLY A 46 -10.55 6.57 -13.74
N ASP A 47 -10.29 5.26 -13.61
CA ASP A 47 -9.86 4.41 -14.72
C ASP A 47 -11.07 3.75 -15.37
N GLU A 48 -11.34 4.11 -16.62
CA GLU A 48 -12.50 3.64 -17.39
C GLU A 48 -12.33 2.20 -17.90
N LEU A 49 -11.10 1.68 -17.94
CA LEU A 49 -10.80 0.31 -18.38
C LEU A 49 -11.11 -0.73 -17.30
N VAL A 50 -11.21 -0.30 -16.04
CA VAL A 50 -11.50 -1.17 -14.91
C VAL A 50 -13.01 -1.26 -14.68
N PRO A 51 -13.60 -2.46 -14.54
CA PRO A 51 -15.02 -2.59 -14.22
C PRO A 51 -15.34 -2.01 -12.84
N ARG A 52 -16.63 -1.78 -12.56
CA ARG A 52 -17.11 -1.34 -11.24
C ARG A 52 -16.79 -2.33 -10.10
N GLN A 53 -16.40 -3.56 -10.43
CA GLN A 53 -15.98 -4.57 -9.48
C GLN A 53 -14.85 -5.41 -10.08
N GLN A 54 -13.73 -5.53 -9.35
CA GLN A 54 -12.55 -6.30 -9.75
C GLN A 54 -11.87 -6.91 -8.51
N ARG A 55 -11.18 -8.04 -8.71
CA ARG A 55 -10.63 -8.88 -7.63
C ARG A 55 -9.19 -9.35 -7.91
N PHE A 56 -8.32 -8.45 -8.38
CA PHE A 56 -6.93 -8.78 -8.72
C PHE A 56 -6.05 -9.07 -7.50
N GLY A 57 -6.29 -8.41 -6.37
CA GLY A 57 -5.47 -8.54 -5.16
C GLY A 57 -5.75 -9.79 -4.32
N GLN A 58 -6.66 -10.68 -4.74
CA GLN A 58 -7.18 -11.77 -3.90
C GLN A 58 -6.10 -12.70 -3.34
N TYR A 59 -5.11 -13.08 -4.15
CA TYR A 59 -4.04 -13.97 -3.69
C TYR A 59 -3.24 -13.33 -2.55
N THR A 60 -2.67 -12.14 -2.77
CA THR A 60 -1.86 -11.45 -1.75
C THR A 60 -2.68 -11.09 -0.52
N ARG A 61 -3.97 -10.72 -0.68
CA ARG A 61 -4.88 -10.48 0.45
C ARG A 61 -5.13 -11.74 1.28
N SER A 62 -5.31 -12.89 0.63
CA SER A 62 -5.44 -14.17 1.33
C SER A 62 -4.15 -14.60 2.04
N LEU A 63 -2.99 -14.30 1.45
CA LEU A 63 -1.69 -14.53 2.08
C LEU A 63 -1.51 -13.61 3.30
N MET A 64 -1.83 -12.32 3.19
CA MET A 64 -1.82 -11.38 4.31
C MET A 64 -2.69 -11.89 5.47
N GLN A 65 -3.90 -12.36 5.18
CA GLN A 65 -4.79 -12.95 6.17
C GLN A 65 -4.16 -14.20 6.81
N GLY A 66 -3.62 -15.11 6.00
CA GLY A 66 -2.95 -16.32 6.49
C GLY A 66 -1.72 -16.02 7.37
N LEU A 67 -0.99 -14.95 7.07
CA LEU A 67 0.16 -14.48 7.86
C LEU A 67 -0.24 -13.64 9.08
N GLY A 68 -1.53 -13.38 9.29
CA GLY A 68 -2.01 -12.56 10.41
C GLY A 68 -1.62 -11.09 10.30
N VAL A 69 -1.43 -10.57 9.08
CA VAL A 69 -1.13 -9.16 8.84
C VAL A 69 -2.37 -8.31 9.21
N PRO A 70 -2.29 -7.39 10.18
CA PRO A 70 -3.45 -6.65 10.69
C PRO A 70 -3.77 -5.44 9.81
N VAL A 71 -3.91 -5.68 8.51
CA VAL A 71 -4.16 -4.65 7.49
C VAL A 71 -5.21 -5.15 6.50
N LEU A 72 -6.23 -4.32 6.29
CA LEU A 72 -7.19 -4.48 5.22
C LEU A 72 -6.78 -3.62 4.02
N ASN A 73 -6.45 -4.27 2.90
CA ASN A 73 -6.32 -3.60 1.60
C ASN A 73 -7.73 -3.31 1.05
N GLN A 74 -8.10 -2.03 0.98
CA GLN A 74 -9.40 -1.56 0.51
C GLN A 74 -9.30 -0.34 -0.41
N PHE A 75 -10.32 -0.20 -1.26
CA PHE A 75 -10.51 0.90 -2.21
C PHE A 75 -9.44 1.00 -3.30
N GLY A 76 -9.72 1.77 -4.34
CA GLY A 76 -8.71 2.38 -5.20
C GLY A 76 -8.92 3.89 -5.17
N LEU A 77 -8.30 4.55 -4.20
CA LEU A 77 -8.47 5.98 -3.98
C LEU A 77 -7.62 6.76 -4.98
N ARG A 78 -8.22 7.75 -5.63
CA ARG A 78 -7.53 8.56 -6.62
C ARG A 78 -6.59 9.55 -5.95
N LEU A 79 -5.37 9.63 -6.47
CA LEU A 79 -4.33 10.51 -5.92
C LEU A 79 -4.62 11.97 -6.26
N ALA A 80 -4.31 12.87 -5.32
CA ALA A 80 -4.27 14.29 -5.62
C ALA A 80 -3.12 14.61 -6.58
N PHE A 81 -3.30 15.69 -7.35
CA PHE A 81 -2.26 16.26 -8.20
C PHE A 81 -1.73 17.56 -7.59
N VAL A 82 -0.49 17.92 -7.92
CA VAL A 82 0.04 19.25 -7.64
C VAL A 82 -0.75 20.26 -8.47
N PRO A 83 -1.36 21.30 -7.85
CA PRO A 83 -2.21 22.24 -8.56
C PRO A 83 -1.55 22.86 -9.80
N GLY A 84 -2.26 22.83 -10.93
CA GLY A 84 -1.76 23.38 -12.19
C GLY A 84 -0.76 22.50 -12.94
N THR A 85 -0.54 21.26 -12.51
CA THR A 85 0.37 20.30 -13.16
C THR A 85 -0.32 18.95 -13.36
N ASP A 86 0.35 18.05 -14.08
CA ASP A 86 -0.01 16.64 -14.21
C ASP A 86 0.74 15.74 -13.20
N GLN A 87 1.50 16.31 -12.27
CA GLN A 87 2.30 15.56 -11.31
C GLN A 87 1.47 15.15 -10.09
N ILE A 88 1.66 13.92 -9.60
CA ILE A 88 1.04 13.45 -8.36
C ILE A 88 1.56 14.27 -7.18
N ALA A 89 0.66 14.60 -6.25
CA ALA A 89 1.03 15.23 -4.99
C ALA A 89 2.01 14.34 -4.20
N PRO A 90 3.07 14.90 -3.59
CA PRO A 90 4.05 14.11 -2.87
C PRO A 90 3.43 13.35 -1.69
N LEU A 91 4.09 12.25 -1.31
CA LEU A 91 3.79 11.51 -0.10
C LEU A 91 3.96 12.41 1.13
N THR A 92 3.08 12.22 2.11
CA THR A 92 3.30 12.69 3.48
C THR A 92 4.07 11.59 4.21
N THR A 93 5.38 11.77 4.38
CA THR A 93 6.27 10.78 5.00
C THR A 93 6.40 10.98 6.50
N ASN A 94 6.22 9.91 7.27
CA ASN A 94 6.54 9.87 8.69
C ASN A 94 7.99 9.41 8.91
N LYS A 95 8.92 10.37 8.85
CA LYS A 95 10.36 10.11 8.93
C LYS A 95 10.79 9.51 10.27
N ASP A 96 10.12 9.88 11.35
CA ASP A 96 10.45 9.38 12.69
C ASP A 96 10.14 7.89 12.86
N LEU A 97 9.25 7.34 12.03
CA LEU A 97 8.93 5.91 12.00
C LEU A 97 9.74 5.12 10.95
N ASP A 98 10.42 5.79 10.01
CA ASP A 98 11.17 5.15 8.93
C ASP A 98 12.61 4.79 9.39
N GLU A 99 12.70 3.97 10.43
CA GLU A 99 13.97 3.54 11.02
C GLU A 99 14.87 2.80 10.03
N LEU A 100 14.26 2.15 9.03
CA LEU A 100 14.94 1.41 7.96
C LEU A 100 15.38 2.32 6.79
N GLY A 101 15.00 3.60 6.79
CA GLY A 101 15.34 4.55 5.74
C GLY A 101 14.76 4.18 4.37
N LEU A 102 13.62 3.50 4.33
CA LEU A 102 12.98 3.00 3.12
C LEU A 102 12.52 4.14 2.20
N LEU A 103 12.18 5.29 2.78
CA LEU A 103 11.66 6.46 2.07
C LEU A 103 12.73 7.54 1.84
N ASN A 104 14.00 7.25 2.07
CA ASN A 104 15.10 8.17 1.78
C ASN A 104 15.13 8.52 0.27
N GLY A 105 14.88 9.79 -0.04
CA GLY A 105 14.81 10.28 -1.43
C GLY A 105 13.54 9.87 -2.18
N VAL A 106 12.55 9.28 -1.51
CA VAL A 106 11.27 8.88 -2.10
C VAL A 106 10.24 9.99 -1.88
N THR A 107 9.79 10.62 -2.95
CA THR A 107 8.79 11.71 -2.89
C THR A 107 7.41 11.27 -3.38
N THR A 108 7.36 10.29 -4.29
CA THR A 108 6.14 9.67 -4.83
C THR A 108 6.38 8.18 -5.07
N PHE A 109 5.34 7.35 -5.07
CA PHE A 109 5.45 6.02 -5.71
C PHE A 109 5.24 6.15 -7.23
N ASN A 110 5.03 5.03 -7.91
CA ASN A 110 4.72 5.04 -9.34
C ASN A 110 3.48 5.88 -9.64
N PHE A 111 3.45 6.38 -10.87
CA PHE A 111 2.35 7.21 -11.34
C PHE A 111 1.10 6.36 -11.65
N HIS A 112 0.56 5.71 -10.64
CA HIS A 112 -0.71 5.01 -10.73
C HIS A 112 -1.82 5.97 -10.28
N LEU A 113 -2.86 6.12 -11.10
CA LEU A 113 -3.91 7.12 -10.87
C LEU A 113 -4.64 6.96 -9.54
N HIS A 114 -4.62 5.74 -9.00
CA HIS A 114 -5.30 5.35 -7.80
C HIS A 114 -4.43 4.36 -7.04
N LEU A 115 -4.57 4.30 -5.71
CA LEU A 115 -3.84 3.34 -4.89
C LEU A 115 -4.77 2.75 -3.82
N PRO A 116 -4.44 1.55 -3.30
CA PRO A 116 -5.12 1.01 -2.14
C PRO A 116 -4.94 1.88 -0.90
N HIS A 117 -5.98 1.94 -0.08
CA HIS A 117 -5.84 2.32 1.32
C HIS A 117 -5.56 1.08 2.16
N TYR A 118 -4.43 1.11 2.87
CA TYR A 118 -4.09 0.09 3.87
C TYR A 118 -4.66 0.45 5.24
N ALA A 119 -5.92 0.09 5.47
CA ALA A 119 -6.56 0.29 6.76
C ALA A 119 -6.00 -0.65 7.81
N LEU A 120 -5.61 -0.10 8.96
CA LEU A 120 -5.18 -0.88 10.10
C LEU A 120 -6.39 -1.57 10.73
N THR A 121 -6.25 -2.85 11.05
CA THR A 121 -7.29 -3.62 11.76
C THR A 121 -6.90 -3.88 13.22
N THR A 122 -6.00 -3.03 13.75
CA THR A 122 -5.44 -3.10 15.10
C THR A 122 -5.26 -1.68 15.63
N GLU A 123 -5.40 -1.53 16.95
CA GLU A 123 -5.10 -0.30 17.66
C GLU A 123 -3.65 -0.27 18.20
N ASP A 124 -2.94 -1.40 18.13
CA ASP A 124 -1.53 -1.48 18.54
C ASP A 124 -0.65 -0.75 17.52
N THR A 125 -0.35 0.50 17.82
CA THR A 125 0.54 1.36 17.03
C THR A 125 1.97 0.81 16.92
N ASN A 126 2.37 -0.15 17.76
CA ASN A 126 3.67 -0.82 17.68
C ASN A 126 3.72 -1.99 16.72
N SER A 127 2.57 -2.61 16.43
CA SER A 127 2.50 -3.73 15.49
C SER A 127 2.64 -3.30 14.04
N VAL A 128 2.21 -2.08 13.68
CA VAL A 128 2.27 -1.56 12.31
C VAL A 128 2.62 -0.07 12.31
N ARG A 129 3.63 0.31 11.55
CA ARG A 129 4.05 1.69 11.32
C ARG A 129 3.48 2.19 9.99
N VAL A 130 2.77 3.32 10.01
CA VAL A 130 2.37 4.04 8.79
C VAL A 130 3.53 4.95 8.39
N LEU A 131 4.30 4.53 7.40
CA LEU A 131 5.50 5.27 6.97
C LEU A 131 5.18 6.38 5.97
N ALA A 132 4.15 6.19 5.15
CA ALA A 132 3.65 7.24 4.27
C ALA A 132 2.13 7.20 4.11
N THR A 133 1.55 8.39 4.02
CA THR A 133 0.20 8.63 3.53
C THR A 133 0.24 9.37 2.20
N GLN A 134 -0.82 9.23 1.43
CA GLN A 134 -0.95 9.84 0.11
C GLN A 134 -2.21 10.74 0.08
N PRO A 135 -2.07 12.01 -0.35
CA PRO A 135 -3.20 12.90 -0.57
C PRO A 135 -4.20 12.39 -1.62
N ILE A 136 -5.49 12.62 -1.36
CA ILE A 136 -6.62 12.18 -2.20
C ILE A 136 -7.14 13.33 -3.08
N ASP A 137 -7.51 13.03 -4.32
CA ASP A 137 -8.29 13.95 -5.16
C ASP A 137 -9.70 14.14 -4.57
N LEU A 138 -9.91 15.30 -3.94
CA LEU A 138 -11.18 15.67 -3.30
C LEU A 138 -12.23 16.18 -4.28
N SER A 139 -11.87 16.43 -5.55
CA SER A 139 -12.84 16.87 -6.57
C SER A 139 -13.81 15.75 -6.97
N ARG A 140 -13.46 14.50 -6.66
CA ARG A 140 -14.28 13.32 -6.92
C ARG A 140 -14.79 12.72 -5.62
N PRO A 141 -16.11 12.67 -5.41
CA PRO A 141 -16.67 12.20 -4.14
C PRO A 141 -16.38 10.72 -3.91
N HIS A 142 -16.12 10.36 -2.65
CA HIS A 142 -15.97 8.99 -2.18
C HIS A 142 -16.46 8.91 -0.72
N PRO A 143 -17.04 7.80 -0.25
CA PRO A 143 -17.46 7.67 1.16
C PRO A 143 -16.32 7.96 2.15
N PHE A 144 -15.10 7.50 1.82
CA PHE A 144 -13.90 7.77 2.60
C PHE A 144 -13.58 9.27 2.74
N THR A 145 -13.69 10.06 1.67
CA THR A 145 -13.45 11.52 1.74
C THR A 145 -14.62 12.27 2.36
N ALA A 146 -15.85 11.77 2.17
CA ALA A 146 -17.04 12.29 2.83
C ALA A 146 -17.00 12.13 4.37
N ALA A 147 -16.34 11.07 4.86
CA ALA A 147 -16.06 10.87 6.28
C ALA A 147 -14.99 11.83 6.85
N GLY A 148 -14.43 12.74 6.04
CA GLY A 148 -13.46 13.73 6.46
C GLY A 148 -12.00 13.39 6.15
N ASN A 149 -11.72 12.18 5.65
CA ASN A 149 -10.36 11.80 5.27
C ASN A 149 -9.86 12.64 4.09
N ARG A 150 -8.58 13.00 4.12
CA ARG A 150 -7.89 13.81 3.10
C ARG A 150 -6.69 13.07 2.50
N GLU A 151 -6.16 12.12 3.25
CA GLU A 151 -5.07 11.24 2.86
C GLU A 151 -5.43 9.80 3.25
N PHE A 152 -4.69 8.85 2.70
CA PHE A 152 -4.81 7.43 3.06
C PHE A 152 -3.44 6.80 3.23
N ASN A 153 -3.37 5.76 4.07
CA ASN A 153 -2.17 4.96 4.27
C ASN A 153 -1.77 4.29 2.96
N SER A 154 -0.60 4.64 2.43
CA SER A 154 -0.08 4.16 1.13
C SER A 154 1.18 3.31 1.27
N PHE A 155 1.91 3.43 2.38
CA PHE A 155 3.06 2.59 2.68
C PHE A 155 3.16 2.28 4.17
N LEU A 156 3.20 0.99 4.50
CA LEU A 156 3.31 0.51 5.87
C LEU A 156 4.58 -0.31 6.06
N TRP A 157 5.05 -0.37 7.30
CA TRP A 157 6.07 -1.30 7.74
C TRP A 157 5.61 -2.01 8.99
N ILE A 158 5.70 -3.33 8.97
CA ILE A 158 5.41 -4.20 10.11
C ILE A 158 6.76 -4.73 10.62
N PRO A 159 7.28 -4.21 11.75
CA PRO A 159 8.58 -4.59 12.27
C PRO A 159 8.58 -6.04 12.80
N PRO A 160 9.76 -6.64 13.04
CA PRO A 160 9.87 -7.91 13.76
C PRO A 160 9.16 -7.83 15.11
N GLN A 161 8.37 -8.85 15.45
CA GLN A 161 7.61 -8.89 16.71
C GLN A 161 7.33 -10.34 17.10
N GLY A 162 7.50 -10.64 18.39
CA GLY A 162 7.27 -11.98 18.92
C GLY A 162 8.18 -13.02 18.27
N GLY A 163 7.59 -14.07 17.70
CA GLY A 163 8.34 -15.12 16.99
C GLY A 163 8.77 -14.77 15.56
N ARG A 164 8.32 -13.63 15.00
CA ARG A 164 8.68 -13.19 13.65
C ARG A 164 9.93 -12.31 13.69
N GLY A 165 11.03 -12.79 13.11
CA GLY A 165 12.30 -12.07 12.99
C GLY A 165 12.43 -11.18 11.74
N GLY A 166 11.53 -11.34 10.77
CA GLY A 166 11.54 -10.60 9.51
C GLY A 166 10.67 -9.33 9.48
N ASP A 167 11.08 -8.37 8.67
CA ASP A 167 10.32 -7.17 8.31
C ASP A 167 9.24 -7.49 7.27
N ILE A 168 8.12 -6.78 7.33
CA ILE A 168 7.11 -6.80 6.27
C ILE A 168 6.75 -5.38 5.85
N PRO A 169 7.39 -4.82 4.81
CA PRO A 169 6.89 -3.65 4.11
C PRO A 169 5.63 -3.99 3.30
N LEU A 170 4.68 -3.05 3.25
CA LEU A 170 3.46 -3.17 2.45
C LEU A 170 3.29 -1.94 1.56
N ALA A 171 3.27 -2.18 0.25
CA ALA A 171 3.16 -1.16 -0.79
C ALA A 171 2.24 -1.64 -1.91
N ASP A 172 1.76 -0.75 -2.78
CA ASP A 172 0.94 -1.18 -3.90
C ASP A 172 1.75 -1.95 -4.94
N SER A 173 1.14 -2.96 -5.58
CA SER A 173 1.81 -3.78 -6.60
C SER A 173 2.39 -2.98 -7.78
N THR A 174 1.88 -1.79 -8.07
CA THR A 174 2.39 -0.98 -9.18
C THR A 174 3.80 -0.47 -8.94
N ILE A 175 4.39 -0.58 -7.74
CA ILE A 175 5.81 -0.29 -7.50
C ILE A 175 6.78 -1.13 -8.36
N PHE A 176 6.30 -2.22 -8.97
CA PHE A 176 7.10 -3.04 -9.88
C PHE A 176 7.11 -2.54 -11.33
N THR A 177 6.37 -1.49 -11.68
CA THR A 177 6.23 -1.04 -13.07
C THR A 177 6.47 0.45 -13.25
N THR A 178 7.38 0.82 -14.15
CA THR A 178 7.62 2.23 -14.52
C THR A 178 6.72 2.72 -15.65
N LEU A 179 5.74 1.92 -16.07
CA LEU A 179 4.91 2.19 -17.27
C LEU A 179 4.28 3.58 -17.29
N PHE A 180 4.09 4.18 -16.12
CA PHE A 180 3.34 5.41 -15.95
C PHE A 180 4.20 6.61 -15.53
N GLY A 181 5.51 6.43 -15.26
CA GLY A 181 6.42 7.48 -14.78
C GLY A 181 6.88 7.29 -13.33
N GLY A 182 7.54 8.29 -12.74
CA GLY A 182 8.04 8.22 -11.35
C GLY A 182 9.38 7.49 -11.16
N THR A 183 10.25 7.50 -12.18
CA THR A 183 11.44 6.64 -12.24
C THR A 183 12.48 6.91 -11.15
N ASP A 184 12.73 8.17 -10.81
CA ASP A 184 13.80 8.51 -9.86
C ASP A 184 13.40 8.13 -8.42
N SER A 185 12.19 8.49 -8.01
CA SER A 185 11.65 8.14 -6.70
C SER A 185 11.53 6.62 -6.52
N LEU A 186 11.09 5.91 -7.57
CA LEU A 186 11.07 4.45 -7.55
C LEU A 186 12.48 3.84 -7.51
N GLY A 187 13.44 4.46 -8.20
CA GLY A 187 14.85 4.07 -8.14
C GLY A 187 15.44 4.25 -6.74
N HIS A 188 15.07 5.32 -6.03
CA HIS A 188 15.42 5.50 -4.62
C HIS A 188 14.79 4.41 -3.75
N PHE A 189 13.49 4.16 -3.89
CA PHE A 189 12.78 3.12 -3.12
C PHE A 189 13.45 1.74 -3.27
N TRP A 190 13.68 1.29 -4.50
CA TRP A 190 14.30 -0.02 -4.73
C TRP A 190 15.75 -0.08 -4.29
N ARG A 191 16.51 1.03 -4.39
CA ARG A 191 17.86 1.12 -3.84
C ARG A 191 17.84 0.98 -2.31
N ASN A 192 16.90 1.61 -1.63
CA ASN A 192 16.77 1.51 -0.17
C ASN A 192 16.38 0.08 0.24
N MET A 193 15.39 -0.52 -0.44
CA MET A 193 14.99 -1.92 -0.22
C MET A 193 16.14 -2.92 -0.45
N ALA A 194 16.93 -2.74 -1.50
CA ALA A 194 18.08 -3.60 -1.79
C ALA A 194 19.21 -3.43 -0.75
N ASN A 195 19.30 -2.26 -0.11
CA ASN A 195 20.33 -1.93 0.87
C ASN A 195 19.87 -2.11 2.32
N LEU A 196 18.65 -2.61 2.57
CA LEU A 196 17.97 -2.66 3.88
C LEU A 196 18.85 -3.22 5.01
N ARG A 197 19.92 -3.97 4.69
CA ARG A 197 20.92 -4.49 5.64
C ARG A 197 22.35 -4.58 5.08
N VAL A 198 22.72 -3.79 4.06
CA VAL A 198 24.09 -3.81 3.47
C VAL A 198 25.13 -3.11 4.37
N GLY A 199 24.76 -2.69 5.59
CA GLY A 199 25.66 -2.05 6.56
C GLY A 199 25.40 -2.41 8.02
N VAL A 200 24.81 -3.58 8.29
CA VAL A 200 24.70 -4.19 9.64
C VAL A 200 25.73 -5.29 9.78
#